data_AF-A0AAV3H049-F1
#
_entry.id   AF-A0AAV3H049-F1
#
_cell.length_a   1.000
_cell.length_b   1.000
_cell.length_c   1.000
_cell.angle_alpha   90.00
_cell.angle_beta   90.00
_cell.angle_gamma   90.00
#
_symmetry.space_group_name_H-M   'P 1'
#
loop_
_entity.id
_entity.type
_entity.pdbx_description
1 polymer ?
#
loop_
_entity_poly.entity_id
_entity_poly.type
_entity_poly.pdbx_seq_one_letter_code
_entity_poly.pdbx_strand_id
1 'polypeptide(L)'
;MKKQGTRYMEKKQKIILGATSALTIVILILSLFFVIRSSTKKEPIIPEKKITEKAKEPTDDKQQLVTQAKNLAQSYDYDQAIALLEKDSKNGSTETQQLLQTLKKEKEQLIDWSDPTQISHVFFHSLIVDPQKAFHSQQAQGYKDYMVTVEEFNRSIEQLYQNDFVLVNLNDLIQKDEQGNLSFNGLALPEGKKPLVLSQDDVSYYEYMDNSGFPSRLVVSNNNEIKNVYKEKDKEEIGDFDMVPLIDAFVKKHPDFSYRGAKGTLALTGYNGVLGYRTSKSQYGDNEKTKKEIKEAKKVAEQLKKDGWSFASHTWGHLNMTQASLEDVKKDNELWQQEVAPILGKTNILIYPFGADISDWQPYSAENQKFAYLKSQGFDIFCNVDASTPAWGQLGTDFYRNARINIDGIRFQSDLDGKNPILDPFINVHDVYDKEARESA
;
A
#
# COMPACT_ATOMS: atom_id res chain seq x y z
N MET A 1 45.40 54.92 -13.24
CA MET A 1 44.38 54.54 -12.23
C MET A 1 44.09 53.06 -12.44
N LYS A 2 44.58 52.12 -11.60
CA LYS A 2 43.88 51.46 -10.46
C LYS A 2 42.47 50.96 -10.87
N LYS A 3 42.06 49.69 -10.73
CA LYS A 3 42.39 48.64 -9.75
C LYS A 3 41.97 47.25 -10.27
N GLN A 4 42.74 46.24 -9.84
CA GLN A 4 42.38 44.81 -9.81
C GLN A 4 41.18 44.53 -8.88
N GLY A 5 40.44 43.46 -9.16
CA GLY A 5 39.44 42.85 -8.28
C GLY A 5 39.32 41.35 -8.54
N THR A 6 40.20 40.57 -7.93
CA THR A 6 40.13 39.11 -7.79
C THR A 6 38.86 38.69 -7.04
N ARG A 7 38.13 37.68 -7.54
CA ARG A 7 37.22 36.87 -6.71
C ARG A 7 37.60 35.40 -6.79
N TYR A 8 38.20 34.98 -5.69
CA TYR A 8 38.59 33.63 -5.33
C TYR A 8 37.32 32.76 -5.25
N MET A 9 37.13 31.84 -6.20
CA MET A 9 36.19 30.73 -6.03
C MET A 9 36.98 29.57 -5.43
N GLU A 10 36.70 29.25 -4.18
CA GLU A 10 37.40 28.25 -3.40
C GLU A 10 37.29 26.85 -4.04
N LYS A 11 38.43 26.16 -4.15
CA LYS A 11 38.58 24.77 -4.61
C LYS A 11 37.64 23.76 -3.93
N LYS A 12 36.97 24.10 -2.81
CA LYS A 12 36.02 23.22 -2.10
C LYS A 12 34.71 22.98 -2.85
N GLN A 13 34.21 23.94 -3.65
CA GLN A 13 32.93 23.77 -4.36
C GLN A 13 33.02 22.86 -5.60
N LYS A 14 34.20 22.74 -6.23
CA LYS A 14 34.39 21.82 -7.38
C LYS A 14 34.54 20.34 -6.97
N ILE A 15 34.97 20.06 -5.73
CA ILE A 15 35.10 18.69 -5.22
C ILE A 15 33.72 18.14 -4.83
N ILE A 16 32.84 19.01 -4.29
CA ILE A 16 31.48 18.62 -3.88
C ILE A 16 30.60 18.31 -5.11
N LEU A 17 30.75 19.05 -6.21
CA LEU A 17 29.97 18.81 -7.44
C LEU A 17 30.43 17.56 -8.22
N GLY A 18 31.70 17.16 -8.09
CA GLY A 18 32.24 15.96 -8.73
C GLY A 18 31.86 14.65 -8.02
N ALA A 19 31.68 14.67 -6.70
CA ALA A 19 31.34 13.48 -5.91
C ALA A 19 29.84 13.12 -5.97
N THR A 20 28.94 14.11 -6.02
CA THR A 20 27.49 13.88 -6.16
C THR A 20 27.09 13.37 -7.55
N SER A 21 27.82 13.80 -8.59
CA SER A 21 27.58 13.35 -9.98
C SER A 21 28.08 11.92 -10.23
N ALA A 22 29.15 11.48 -9.56
CA ALA A 22 29.67 10.12 -9.70
C ALA A 22 28.81 9.08 -8.95
N LEU A 23 28.23 9.44 -7.80
CA LEU A 23 27.38 8.54 -7.02
C LEU A 23 26.01 8.30 -7.68
N THR A 24 25.43 9.33 -8.31
CA THR A 24 24.17 9.22 -9.08
C THR A 24 24.34 8.40 -10.36
N ILE A 25 25.49 8.50 -11.05
CA ILE A 25 25.76 7.72 -12.26
C ILE A 25 26.01 6.23 -11.96
N VAL A 26 26.62 5.90 -10.81
CA VAL A 26 26.83 4.49 -10.41
C VAL A 26 25.51 3.80 -10.02
N ILE A 27 24.57 4.54 -9.40
CA ILE A 27 23.23 4.02 -9.07
C ILE A 27 22.41 3.79 -10.36
N LEU A 28 22.49 4.70 -11.35
CA LEU A 28 21.81 4.57 -12.64
C LEU A 28 22.37 3.43 -13.53
N ILE A 29 23.68 3.15 -13.47
CA ILE A 29 24.28 2.05 -14.25
C ILE A 29 23.99 0.68 -13.62
N LEU A 30 23.88 0.61 -12.28
CA LEU A 30 23.49 -0.63 -11.58
C LEU A 30 22.00 -0.95 -11.75
N SER A 31 21.12 0.05 -11.86
CA SER A 31 19.71 -0.17 -12.18
C SER A 31 19.49 -0.56 -13.64
N LEU A 32 20.18 0.05 -14.61
CA LEU A 32 20.06 -0.35 -16.02
C LEU A 32 20.61 -1.76 -16.31
N PHE A 33 21.62 -2.25 -15.58
CA PHE A 33 22.14 -3.60 -15.79
C PHE A 33 21.23 -4.72 -15.25
N PHE A 34 20.32 -4.41 -14.32
CA PHE A 34 19.35 -5.39 -13.80
C PHE A 34 18.04 -5.42 -14.58
N VAL A 35 17.71 -4.35 -15.31
CA VAL A 35 16.45 -4.22 -16.08
C VAL A 35 16.44 -5.04 -17.39
N ILE A 36 17.56 -5.59 -17.86
CA ILE A 36 17.62 -6.37 -19.12
C ILE A 36 17.60 -7.91 -18.89
N ARG A 37 17.18 -8.41 -17.71
CA ARG A 37 17.07 -9.87 -17.52
C ARG A 37 15.93 -10.35 -16.63
N SER A 38 14.73 -9.81 -16.78
CA SER A 38 13.48 -10.43 -16.32
C SER A 38 12.72 -11.11 -17.47
N SER A 39 13.41 -11.93 -18.28
CA SER A 39 12.71 -12.92 -19.10
C SER A 39 12.35 -14.13 -18.24
N THR A 40 11.05 -14.28 -17.98
CA THR A 40 10.33 -15.50 -17.58
C THR A 40 11.19 -16.77 -17.52
N LYS A 41 11.57 -17.21 -16.31
CA LYS A 41 12.02 -18.59 -16.08
C LYS A 41 10.99 -19.32 -15.24
N LYS A 42 10.32 -20.29 -15.87
CA LYS A 42 9.63 -21.40 -15.23
C LYS A 42 10.67 -22.24 -14.47
N GLU A 43 10.48 -22.45 -13.18
CA GLU A 43 11.26 -23.47 -12.46
C GLU A 43 10.51 -24.81 -12.44
N PRO A 44 11.12 -25.90 -12.92
CA PRO A 44 10.59 -27.25 -12.74
C PRO A 44 11.08 -27.87 -11.40
N ILE A 45 10.24 -28.76 -10.86
CA ILE A 45 10.48 -29.52 -9.63
C ILE A 45 11.66 -30.49 -9.82
N ILE A 46 12.70 -30.40 -8.99
CA ILE A 46 13.77 -31.41 -8.84
C ILE A 46 13.92 -31.78 -7.35
N PRO A 47 14.03 -33.08 -6.98
CA PRO A 47 14.17 -33.51 -5.59
C PRO A 47 15.50 -33.08 -4.97
N GLU A 48 15.44 -32.61 -3.73
CA GLU A 48 16.55 -32.13 -2.89
C GLU A 48 17.74 -33.09 -2.81
N LYS A 49 18.93 -32.56 -3.11
CA LYS A 49 20.20 -33.09 -2.61
C LYS A 49 20.72 -32.11 -1.56
N LYS A 50 20.75 -32.55 -0.29
CA LYS A 50 21.29 -31.79 0.85
C LYS A 50 22.69 -31.25 0.52
N ILE A 51 22.79 -29.93 0.39
CA ILE A 51 24.05 -29.20 0.49
C ILE A 51 24.05 -28.57 1.88
N THR A 52 24.94 -29.07 2.73
CA THR A 52 25.23 -28.49 4.04
C THR A 52 25.93 -27.15 3.82
N GLU A 53 25.19 -26.05 3.94
CA GLU A 53 25.79 -24.72 4.07
C GLU A 53 26.47 -24.61 5.44
N LYS A 54 27.77 -24.32 5.42
CA LYS A 54 28.50 -23.86 6.60
C LYS A 54 27.94 -22.50 7.01
N ALA A 55 27.41 -22.43 8.23
CA ALA A 55 27.07 -21.18 8.90
C ALA A 55 28.27 -20.22 8.86
N LYS A 56 28.03 -18.99 8.39
CA LYS A 56 28.98 -17.88 8.53
C LYS A 56 29.13 -17.53 10.01
N GLU A 57 30.38 -17.31 10.42
CA GLU A 57 30.79 -16.76 11.72
C GLU A 57 30.04 -15.47 12.09
N PRO A 58 29.93 -15.13 13.39
CA PRO A 58 29.18 -13.96 13.84
C PRO A 58 29.81 -12.68 13.30
N THR A 59 29.05 -11.94 12.49
CA THR A 59 29.33 -10.52 12.21
C THR A 59 29.32 -9.75 13.52
N ASP A 60 30.35 -8.96 13.79
CA ASP A 60 30.50 -8.07 14.96
C ASP A 60 29.18 -7.35 15.29
N ASP A 61 28.71 -7.47 16.54
CA ASP A 61 27.44 -6.91 17.04
C ASP A 61 27.30 -5.41 16.71
N LYS A 62 28.43 -4.69 16.65
CA LYS A 62 28.45 -3.27 16.27
C LYS A 62 28.11 -3.02 14.81
N GLN A 63 28.55 -3.89 13.90
CA GLN A 63 28.25 -3.79 12.47
C GLN A 63 26.78 -4.10 12.19
N GLN A 64 26.19 -5.02 12.96
CA GLN A 64 24.75 -5.30 12.90
C GLN A 64 23.93 -4.09 13.34
N LEU A 65 24.31 -3.42 14.43
CA LEU A 65 23.64 -2.22 14.92
C LEU A 65 23.63 -1.09 13.88
N VAL A 66 24.79 -0.79 13.28
CA VAL A 66 24.89 0.23 12.23
C VAL A 66 24.03 -0.13 11.01
N THR A 67 24.02 -1.40 10.62
CA THR A 67 23.18 -1.88 9.50
C THR A 67 21.69 -1.71 9.80
N GLN A 68 21.25 -2.08 11.01
CA GLN A 68 19.86 -1.89 11.45
C GLN A 68 19.46 -0.41 11.45
N ALA A 69 20.32 0.48 11.96
CA ALA A 69 20.04 1.92 11.96
C ALA A 69 19.93 2.48 10.54
N LYS A 70 20.80 2.04 9.60
CA LYS A 70 20.71 2.43 8.19
C LYS A 70 19.40 1.97 7.55
N ASN A 71 18.95 0.74 7.83
CA ASN A 71 17.68 0.22 7.31
C ASN A 71 16.46 1.00 7.85
N LEU A 72 16.47 1.36 9.14
CA LEU A 72 15.45 2.22 9.75
C LEU A 72 15.41 3.60 9.09
N ALA A 73 16.57 4.24 8.91
CA ALA A 73 16.66 5.54 8.26
C ALA A 73 16.22 5.51 6.77
N GLN A 74 16.51 4.42 6.04
CA GLN A 74 16.06 4.24 4.66
C GLN A 74 14.53 4.21 4.53
N SER A 75 13.82 3.78 5.58
CA SER A 75 12.36 3.81 5.67
C SER A 75 11.85 4.99 6.51
N TYR A 76 12.66 6.05 6.65
CA TYR A 76 12.31 7.29 7.35
C TYR A 76 12.06 7.17 8.86
N ASP A 77 12.41 6.04 9.48
CA ASP A 77 12.37 5.89 10.94
C ASP A 77 13.62 6.46 11.61
N TYR A 78 13.83 7.77 11.42
CA TYR A 78 14.94 8.50 12.00
C TYR A 78 14.96 8.43 13.52
N ASP A 79 13.79 8.42 14.17
CA ASP A 79 13.67 8.34 15.62
C ASP A 79 14.24 7.04 16.16
N GLN A 80 13.80 5.90 15.63
CA GLN A 80 14.32 4.60 16.07
C GLN A 80 15.78 4.42 15.66
N ALA A 81 16.18 4.88 14.48
CA ALA A 81 17.57 4.81 14.03
C ALA A 81 18.51 5.59 14.96
N ILE A 82 18.16 6.82 15.32
CA ILE A 82 18.92 7.67 16.24
C ILE A 82 18.95 7.04 17.64
N ALA A 83 17.79 6.63 18.17
CA ALA A 83 17.71 6.01 19.49
C ALA A 83 18.54 4.71 19.60
N LEU A 84 18.62 3.94 18.51
CA LEU A 84 19.44 2.73 18.43
C LEU A 84 20.94 3.07 18.51
N LEU A 85 21.39 4.08 17.76
CA LEU A 85 22.79 4.51 17.74
C LEU A 85 23.21 5.21 19.05
N GLU A 86 22.29 5.93 19.70
CA GLU A 86 22.57 6.62 20.96
C GLU A 86 22.91 5.67 22.11
N LYS A 87 22.31 4.48 22.13
CA LYS A 87 22.60 3.43 23.13
C LYS A 87 24.07 3.00 23.13
N ASP A 88 24.74 3.06 21.99
CA ASP A 88 26.18 2.74 21.87
C ASP A 88 27.07 3.99 21.79
N SER A 89 26.51 5.21 21.80
CA SER A 89 27.27 6.45 21.52
C SER A 89 28.53 6.69 22.38
N LYS A 90 28.57 6.15 23.61
CA LYS A 90 29.73 6.28 24.53
C LYS A 90 30.87 5.29 24.26
N ASN A 91 30.58 4.15 23.64
CA ASN A 91 31.54 3.08 23.29
C ASN A 91 31.57 2.77 21.78
N GLY A 92 30.86 3.57 21.00
CA GLY A 92 30.61 3.38 19.59
C GLY A 92 31.83 3.68 18.74
N SER A 93 31.89 3.04 17.59
CA SER A 93 32.93 3.30 16.59
C SER A 93 32.80 4.73 16.04
N THR A 94 33.86 5.21 15.37
CA THR A 94 33.80 6.47 14.62
C THR A 94 32.66 6.44 13.58
N GLU A 95 32.36 5.29 12.99
CA GLU A 95 31.24 5.13 12.05
C GLU A 95 29.89 5.36 12.74
N THR A 96 29.65 4.77 13.92
CA THR A 96 28.42 4.98 14.70
C THR A 96 28.19 6.47 15.00
N GLN A 97 29.25 7.17 15.43
CA GLN A 97 29.17 8.60 15.75
C GLN A 97 28.89 9.46 14.52
N GLN A 98 29.53 9.17 13.39
CA GLN A 98 29.31 9.87 12.13
C GLN A 98 27.89 9.66 11.59
N LEU A 99 27.40 8.42 11.60
CA LEU A 99 26.03 8.11 11.19
C LEU A 99 25.02 8.82 12.08
N LEU A 100 25.20 8.79 13.41
CA LEU A 100 24.32 9.47 14.36
C LEU A 100 24.20 10.97 14.07
N GLN A 101 25.32 11.65 13.83
CA GLN A 101 25.32 13.08 13.47
C GLN A 101 24.65 13.34 12.12
N THR A 102 24.84 12.43 11.17
CA THR A 102 24.23 12.52 9.83
C THR A 102 22.71 12.42 9.92
N LEU A 103 22.20 11.39 10.61
CA LEU A 103 20.76 11.17 10.77
C LEU A 103 20.09 12.30 11.55
N LYS A 104 20.74 12.86 12.59
CA LYS A 104 20.22 14.03 13.30
C LYS A 104 20.05 15.24 12.38
N LYS A 105 21.06 15.50 11.55
CA LYS A 105 21.01 16.61 10.59
C LYS A 105 19.97 16.39 9.49
N GLU A 106 19.86 15.17 8.96
CA GLU A 106 18.84 14.83 7.97
C GLU A 106 17.43 15.00 8.56
N LYS A 107 17.21 14.55 9.79
CA LYS A 107 15.95 14.71 10.50
C LYS A 107 15.55 16.18 10.69
N GLU A 108 16.51 17.06 10.97
CA GLU A 108 16.28 18.51 11.10
C GLU A 108 15.87 19.19 9.78
N GLN A 109 16.07 18.51 8.63
CA GLN A 109 15.77 19.03 7.29
C GLN A 109 14.48 18.48 6.69
N LEU A 110 13.76 17.62 7.42
CA LEU A 110 12.48 17.07 6.94
C LEU A 110 11.41 18.16 6.84
N ILE A 111 10.50 17.97 5.89
CA ILE A 111 9.34 18.82 5.66
C ILE A 111 8.12 18.15 6.29
N ASP A 112 7.43 18.90 7.14
CA ASP A 112 6.23 18.44 7.82
C ASP A 112 5.01 18.45 6.87
N TRP A 113 4.35 17.31 6.78
CA TRP A 113 3.05 17.09 6.15
C TRP A 113 1.97 17.10 7.22
N SER A 114 1.62 18.29 7.71
CA SER A 114 0.68 18.52 8.83
C SER A 114 -0.72 18.98 8.40
N ASP A 115 -0.95 19.21 7.10
CA ASP A 115 -2.26 19.57 6.57
C ASP A 115 -3.07 18.30 6.21
N PRO A 116 -4.18 18.00 6.93
CA PRO A 116 -4.99 16.81 6.67
C PRO A 116 -5.67 16.82 5.29
N THR A 117 -5.70 17.96 4.60
CA THR A 117 -6.34 18.07 3.28
C THR A 117 -5.44 17.65 2.12
N GLN A 118 -4.13 17.47 2.37
CA GLN A 118 -3.11 17.31 1.34
C GLN A 118 -2.58 15.88 1.17
N ILE A 119 -3.16 14.90 1.87
CA ILE A 119 -2.74 13.50 1.74
C ILE A 119 -3.50 12.84 0.58
N SER A 120 -2.76 12.48 -0.46
CA SER A 120 -3.32 11.75 -1.61
C SER A 120 -3.62 10.30 -1.24
N HIS A 121 -4.70 9.76 -1.78
CA HIS A 121 -5.08 8.35 -1.61
C HIS A 121 -5.50 7.78 -2.95
N VAL A 122 -4.77 6.78 -3.45
CA VAL A 122 -5.13 6.04 -4.66
C VAL A 122 -5.52 4.60 -4.34
N PHE A 123 -6.35 4.00 -5.18
CA PHE A 123 -6.75 2.61 -4.98
C PHE A 123 -6.91 1.82 -6.27
N PHE A 124 -6.78 0.51 -6.10
CA PHE A 124 -6.98 -0.51 -7.12
C PHE A 124 -7.96 -1.58 -6.62
N HIS A 125 -8.41 -2.42 -7.53
CA HIS A 125 -9.09 -3.68 -7.21
C HIS A 125 -8.12 -4.86 -7.40
N SER A 126 -8.62 -6.10 -7.36
CA SER A 126 -7.82 -7.27 -7.75
C SER A 126 -7.29 -7.15 -9.17
N LEU A 127 -6.02 -7.52 -9.37
CA LEU A 127 -5.33 -7.37 -10.65
C LEU A 127 -5.65 -8.52 -11.62
N ILE A 128 -5.72 -8.18 -12.91
CA ILE A 128 -5.86 -9.14 -14.00
C ILE A 128 -4.49 -9.74 -14.34
N VAL A 129 -4.36 -11.06 -14.16
CA VAL A 129 -3.17 -11.85 -14.52
C VAL A 129 -3.23 -12.26 -16.00
N ASP A 130 -4.42 -12.66 -16.47
CA ASP A 130 -4.65 -13.08 -17.86
C ASP A 130 -5.73 -12.21 -18.51
N PRO A 131 -5.32 -11.15 -19.24
CA PRO A 131 -6.25 -10.25 -19.93
C PRO A 131 -7.09 -10.94 -21.00
N GLN A 132 -6.55 -11.98 -21.65
CA GLN A 132 -7.28 -12.72 -22.68
C GLN A 132 -8.46 -13.48 -22.06
N LYS A 133 -8.32 -14.00 -20.85
CA LYS A 133 -9.46 -14.57 -20.12
C LYS A 133 -10.41 -13.51 -19.60
N ALA A 134 -9.89 -12.49 -18.91
CA ALA A 134 -10.70 -11.49 -18.25
C ALA A 134 -11.60 -10.76 -19.26
N PHE A 135 -11.00 -10.23 -20.33
CA PHE A 135 -11.71 -9.37 -21.29
C PHE A 135 -12.56 -10.14 -22.31
N HIS A 136 -12.56 -11.48 -22.29
CA HIS A 136 -13.48 -12.32 -23.04
C HIS A 136 -14.44 -13.13 -22.13
N SER A 137 -14.46 -12.83 -20.84
CA SER A 137 -15.38 -13.44 -19.88
C SER A 137 -16.78 -12.84 -19.95
N GLN A 138 -17.74 -13.42 -19.21
CA GLN A 138 -19.09 -12.84 -19.10
C GLN A 138 -19.08 -11.46 -18.43
N GLN A 139 -18.07 -11.16 -17.61
CA GLN A 139 -17.91 -9.90 -16.87
C GLN A 139 -16.91 -8.95 -17.56
N ALA A 140 -16.52 -9.23 -18.81
CA ALA A 140 -15.48 -8.50 -19.55
C ALA A 140 -15.60 -6.98 -19.48
N GLN A 141 -16.79 -6.41 -19.68
CA GLN A 141 -16.97 -4.96 -19.63
C GLN A 141 -16.64 -4.40 -18.24
N GLY A 142 -17.14 -5.03 -17.17
CA GLY A 142 -16.80 -4.63 -15.80
C GLY A 142 -15.31 -4.75 -15.51
N TYR A 143 -14.64 -5.77 -16.03
CA TYR A 143 -13.19 -5.90 -15.89
C TYR A 143 -12.42 -4.84 -16.68
N LYS A 144 -12.88 -4.47 -17.88
CA LYS A 144 -12.31 -3.35 -18.65
C LYS A 144 -12.48 -2.03 -17.89
N ASP A 145 -13.61 -1.84 -17.22
CA ASP A 145 -13.96 -0.60 -16.51
C ASP A 145 -13.20 -0.45 -15.18
N TYR A 146 -13.22 -1.47 -14.32
CA TYR A 146 -12.84 -1.33 -12.90
C TYR A 146 -11.49 -1.96 -12.52
N MET A 147 -10.90 -2.77 -13.40
CA MET A 147 -9.70 -3.53 -13.12
C MET A 147 -8.53 -3.05 -13.99
N VAL A 148 -7.32 -3.31 -13.51
CA VAL A 148 -6.08 -3.13 -14.27
C VAL A 148 -5.32 -4.44 -14.33
N THR A 149 -4.46 -4.59 -15.34
CA THR A 149 -3.59 -5.76 -15.44
C THR A 149 -2.44 -5.69 -14.45
N VAL A 150 -1.80 -6.82 -14.17
CA VAL A 150 -0.56 -6.85 -13.37
C VAL A 150 0.53 -5.97 -14.00
N GLU A 151 0.59 -5.90 -15.33
CA GLU A 151 1.57 -5.07 -16.04
C GLU A 151 1.28 -3.57 -15.87
N GLU A 152 0.03 -3.14 -16.03
CA GLU A 152 -0.40 -1.76 -15.79
C GLU A 152 -0.17 -1.34 -14.34
N PHE A 153 -0.45 -2.23 -13.39
CA PHE A 153 -0.17 -2.00 -11.98
C PHE A 153 1.33 -1.80 -11.72
N ASN A 154 2.19 -2.69 -12.23
CA ASN A 154 3.63 -2.58 -12.04
C ASN A 154 4.19 -1.27 -12.63
N ARG A 155 3.74 -0.86 -13.83
CA ARG A 155 4.10 0.44 -14.42
C ARG A 155 3.61 1.61 -13.55
N SER A 156 2.40 1.50 -12.98
CA SER A 156 1.85 2.52 -12.09
C SER A 156 2.68 2.67 -10.82
N ILE A 157 3.04 1.56 -10.15
CA ILE A 157 3.85 1.60 -8.92
C ILE A 157 5.25 2.16 -9.18
N GLU A 158 5.88 1.76 -10.29
CA GLU A 158 7.19 2.31 -10.70
C GLU A 158 7.11 3.83 -10.88
N GLN A 159 6.08 4.33 -11.57
CA GLN A 159 5.90 5.77 -11.77
C GLN A 159 5.56 6.51 -10.48
N LEU A 160 4.74 5.95 -9.59
CA LEU A 160 4.50 6.53 -8.27
C LEU A 160 5.82 6.71 -7.49
N TYR A 161 6.70 5.71 -7.54
CA TYR A 161 8.02 5.80 -6.92
C TYR A 161 8.92 6.86 -7.60
N GLN A 162 8.97 6.87 -8.93
CA GLN A 162 9.74 7.87 -9.70
C GLN A 162 9.22 9.30 -9.51
N ASN A 163 7.92 9.45 -9.25
CA ASN A 163 7.26 10.71 -8.95
C ASN A 163 7.32 11.06 -7.45
N ASP A 164 8.26 10.47 -6.71
CA ASP A 164 8.59 10.81 -5.32
C ASP A 164 7.48 10.53 -4.28
N PHE A 165 6.52 9.66 -4.59
CA PHE A 165 5.55 9.22 -3.59
C PHE A 165 6.16 8.23 -2.60
N VAL A 166 5.64 8.27 -1.37
CA VAL A 166 6.02 7.40 -0.26
C VAL A 166 4.75 6.85 0.38
N LEU A 167 4.64 5.53 0.49
CA LEU A 167 3.50 4.87 1.12
C LEU A 167 3.42 5.23 2.60
N VAL A 168 2.24 5.62 3.06
CA VAL A 168 1.92 5.92 4.46
C VAL A 168 0.67 5.17 4.92
N ASN A 169 0.59 4.86 6.20
CA ASN A 169 -0.58 4.22 6.79
C ASN A 169 -1.55 5.27 7.35
N LEU A 170 -2.83 5.20 6.96
CA LEU A 170 -3.87 6.10 7.45
C LEU A 170 -3.95 6.19 8.99
N ASN A 171 -3.70 5.08 9.68
CA ASN A 171 -3.75 5.05 11.14
C ASN A 171 -2.65 5.88 11.80
N ASP A 172 -1.51 6.06 11.14
CA ASP A 172 -0.38 6.80 11.71
C ASP A 172 -0.60 8.33 11.58
N LEU A 173 -1.47 8.75 10.66
CA LEU A 173 -1.75 10.16 10.38
C LEU A 173 -2.64 10.83 11.43
N ILE A 174 -3.38 10.04 12.22
CA ILE A 174 -4.28 10.55 13.25
C ILE A 174 -3.94 9.99 14.62
N GLN A 175 -4.19 10.78 15.65
CA GLN A 175 -4.18 10.33 17.03
C GLN A 175 -5.54 10.58 17.65
N LYS A 176 -6.00 9.62 18.45
CA LYS A 176 -7.22 9.71 19.23
C LYS A 176 -6.87 9.90 20.71
N ASP A 177 -7.43 10.93 21.33
CA ASP A 177 -7.27 11.15 22.77
C ASP A 177 -8.24 10.28 23.59
N GLU A 178 -8.12 10.33 24.93
CA GLU A 178 -8.97 9.57 25.84
C GLU A 178 -10.46 9.99 25.79
N GLN A 179 -10.74 11.20 25.32
CA GLN A 179 -12.09 11.75 25.15
C GLN A 179 -12.69 11.38 23.78
N GLY A 180 -11.90 10.77 22.90
CA GLY A 180 -12.29 10.35 21.57
C GLY A 180 -12.12 11.41 20.48
N ASN A 181 -11.51 12.57 20.79
CA ASN A 181 -11.21 13.57 19.77
C ASN A 181 -10.02 13.12 18.92
N LEU A 182 -10.04 13.49 17.65
CA LEU A 182 -8.96 13.25 16.71
C LEU A 182 -8.11 14.51 16.52
N SER A 183 -6.80 14.31 16.53
CA SER A 183 -5.82 15.27 16.04
C SER A 183 -5.06 14.67 14.87
N PHE A 184 -4.69 15.50 13.90
CA PHE A 184 -3.84 15.07 12.80
C PHE A 184 -2.37 15.13 13.24
N ASN A 185 -1.71 13.97 13.30
CA ASN A 185 -0.29 13.86 13.61
C ASN A 185 0.58 14.29 12.43
N GLY A 186 0.08 14.06 11.22
CA GLY A 186 0.86 14.20 10.01
C GLY A 186 2.07 13.27 9.99
N LEU A 187 3.08 13.65 9.22
CA LEU A 187 4.39 13.01 9.18
C LEU A 187 5.44 14.00 8.68
N ALA A 188 6.71 13.60 8.68
CA ALA A 188 7.79 14.40 8.10
C ALA A 188 8.55 13.58 7.04
N LEU A 189 8.78 14.16 5.87
CA LEU A 189 9.47 13.52 4.76
C LEU A 189 10.60 14.42 4.23
N PRO A 190 11.63 13.87 3.57
CA PRO A 190 12.62 14.71 2.90
C PRO A 190 11.97 15.62 1.85
N GLU A 191 12.61 16.75 1.58
CA GLU A 191 12.16 17.70 0.54
C GLU A 191 11.93 16.97 -0.80
N GLY A 192 10.77 17.24 -1.42
CA GLY A 192 10.34 16.63 -2.68
C GLY A 192 9.51 15.35 -2.54
N LYS A 193 9.65 14.60 -1.42
CA LYS A 193 8.86 13.40 -1.17
C LYS A 193 7.41 13.74 -0.76
N LYS A 194 6.46 12.95 -1.25
CA LYS A 194 5.01 13.14 -1.04
C LYS A 194 4.37 11.91 -0.39
N PRO A 195 3.56 12.05 0.67
CA PRO A 195 2.85 10.93 1.26
C PRO A 195 1.73 10.44 0.33
N LEU A 196 1.57 9.12 0.27
CA LEU A 196 0.53 8.46 -0.50
C LEU A 196 -0.10 7.34 0.34
N VAL A 197 -1.40 7.40 0.50
CA VAL A 197 -2.16 6.25 0.97
C VAL A 197 -2.49 5.37 -0.23
N LEU A 198 -2.27 4.07 -0.10
CA LEU A 198 -2.62 3.08 -1.09
C LEU A 198 -3.64 2.10 -0.49
N SER A 199 -4.74 1.83 -1.19
CA SER A 199 -5.66 0.77 -0.78
C SER A 199 -6.02 -0.19 -1.89
N GLN A 200 -6.43 -1.39 -1.51
CA GLN A 200 -7.01 -2.37 -2.42
C GLN A 200 -8.43 -2.71 -1.98
N ASP A 201 -9.39 -2.58 -2.89
CA ASP A 201 -10.78 -2.93 -2.63
C ASP A 201 -11.05 -4.41 -2.98
N ASP A 202 -12.00 -5.02 -2.28
CA ASP A 202 -12.54 -6.34 -2.59
C ASP A 202 -11.53 -7.50 -2.62
N VAL A 203 -10.60 -7.55 -1.65
CA VAL A 203 -9.58 -8.61 -1.52
C VAL A 203 -10.18 -9.95 -1.01
N SER A 204 -11.34 -10.31 -1.52
CA SER A 204 -12.12 -11.51 -1.23
C SER A 204 -12.07 -12.55 -2.35
N TYR A 205 -11.54 -12.16 -3.52
CA TYR A 205 -11.42 -13.00 -4.73
C TYR A 205 -12.71 -13.74 -5.01
N TYR A 206 -13.74 -13.00 -5.41
CA TYR A 206 -15.11 -13.50 -5.50
C TYR A 206 -15.23 -14.74 -6.40
N GLU A 207 -16.17 -15.62 -6.10
CA GLU A 207 -16.39 -16.85 -6.87
C GLU A 207 -16.66 -16.60 -8.37
N TYR A 208 -17.24 -15.45 -8.75
CA TYR A 208 -17.44 -15.11 -10.16
C TYR A 208 -16.12 -14.80 -10.90
N MET A 209 -15.04 -14.49 -10.18
CA MET A 209 -13.71 -14.27 -10.75
C MET A 209 -12.99 -15.58 -11.07
N ASP A 210 -13.51 -16.72 -10.62
CA ASP A 210 -12.91 -18.02 -10.88
C ASP A 210 -12.81 -18.28 -12.38
N ASN A 211 -11.64 -18.75 -12.82
CA ASN A 211 -11.27 -18.93 -14.23
C ASN A 211 -11.41 -17.68 -15.14
N SER A 212 -11.53 -16.48 -14.56
CA SER A 212 -11.63 -15.21 -15.31
C SER A 212 -10.30 -14.44 -15.39
N GLY A 213 -9.17 -15.12 -15.14
CA GLY A 213 -7.83 -14.51 -15.25
C GLY A 213 -7.36 -13.77 -14.00
N PHE A 214 -7.94 -14.05 -12.82
CA PHE A 214 -7.58 -13.48 -11.53
C PHE A 214 -6.94 -14.53 -10.60
N PRO A 215 -6.15 -14.10 -9.60
CA PRO A 215 -5.77 -15.00 -8.51
C PRO A 215 -6.99 -15.35 -7.64
N SER A 216 -6.88 -16.46 -6.91
CA SER A 216 -8.00 -17.05 -6.16
C SER A 216 -7.96 -16.79 -4.66
N ARG A 217 -6.77 -16.57 -4.08
CA ARG A 217 -6.55 -16.29 -2.66
C ARG A 217 -5.12 -15.85 -2.36
N LEU A 218 -4.93 -15.28 -1.18
CA LEU A 218 -3.62 -15.06 -0.57
C LEU A 218 -3.23 -16.29 0.28
N VAL A 219 -1.94 -16.60 0.33
CA VAL A 219 -1.35 -17.68 1.13
C VAL A 219 -0.03 -17.23 1.75
N VAL A 220 0.32 -17.82 2.89
CA VAL A 220 1.66 -17.67 3.49
C VAL A 220 2.58 -18.73 2.90
N SER A 221 3.68 -18.31 2.28
CA SER A 221 4.72 -19.21 1.77
C SER A 221 5.59 -19.78 2.89
N ASN A 222 6.44 -20.77 2.57
CA ASN A 222 7.36 -21.38 3.54
C ASN A 222 8.37 -20.38 4.14
N ASN A 223 8.62 -19.25 3.48
CA ASN A 223 9.51 -18.19 3.94
C ASN A 223 8.77 -17.06 4.68
N ASN A 224 7.50 -17.30 5.07
CA ASN A 224 6.58 -16.32 5.66
C ASN A 224 6.25 -15.11 4.75
N GLU A 225 6.56 -15.16 3.46
CA GLU A 225 6.12 -14.13 2.51
C GLU A 225 4.66 -14.42 2.09
N ILE A 226 3.84 -13.38 2.02
CA ILE A 226 2.51 -13.48 1.41
C ILE A 226 2.64 -13.64 -0.11
N LYS A 227 1.88 -14.57 -0.68
CA LYS A 227 1.80 -14.84 -2.13
C LYS A 227 0.36 -15.07 -2.55
N ASN A 228 0.08 -15.02 -3.84
CA ASN A 228 -1.21 -15.42 -4.39
C ASN A 228 -1.18 -16.86 -4.89
N VAL A 229 -2.35 -17.51 -4.89
CA VAL A 229 -2.60 -18.72 -5.67
C VAL A 229 -3.35 -18.35 -6.95
N TYR A 230 -2.73 -18.55 -8.10
CA TYR A 230 -3.37 -18.46 -9.41
C TYR A 230 -3.72 -19.86 -9.92
N LYS A 231 -4.92 -20.03 -10.48
CA LYS A 231 -5.41 -21.34 -10.95
C LYS A 231 -5.56 -21.33 -12.45
N GLU A 232 -4.84 -22.24 -13.11
CA GLU A 232 -4.93 -22.48 -14.54
C GLU A 232 -5.36 -23.93 -14.76
N LYS A 233 -6.64 -24.15 -15.08
CA LYS A 233 -7.23 -25.50 -15.20
C LYS A 233 -7.02 -26.28 -13.89
N ASP A 234 -6.40 -27.46 -13.96
CA ASP A 234 -6.10 -28.30 -12.79
C ASP A 234 -4.76 -27.97 -12.11
N LYS A 235 -4.10 -26.85 -12.47
CA LYS A 235 -2.81 -26.46 -11.90
C LYS A 235 -2.96 -25.21 -11.02
N GLU A 236 -2.37 -25.27 -9.83
CA GLU A 236 -2.20 -24.12 -8.95
C GLU A 236 -0.75 -23.62 -9.06
N GLU A 237 -0.59 -22.32 -9.26
CA GLU A 237 0.70 -21.63 -9.23
C GLU A 237 0.71 -20.64 -8.05
N ILE A 238 1.82 -20.61 -7.31
CA ILE A 238 2.01 -19.68 -6.19
C ILE A 238 3.01 -18.61 -6.62
N GLY A 239 2.62 -17.34 -6.54
CA GLY A 239 3.45 -16.25 -7.04
C GLY A 239 2.88 -14.86 -6.77
N ASP A 240 3.51 -13.85 -7.38
CA ASP A 240 3.19 -12.44 -7.21
C ASP A 240 2.18 -12.03 -8.29
N PHE A 241 0.90 -12.31 -8.03
CA PHE A 241 -0.17 -12.18 -9.02
C PHE A 241 -1.18 -11.07 -8.70
N ASP A 242 -1.03 -10.39 -7.57
CA ASP A 242 -1.88 -9.30 -7.13
C ASP A 242 -1.09 -8.28 -6.31
N MET A 243 -1.72 -7.16 -5.99
CA MET A 243 -1.11 -6.00 -5.34
C MET A 243 -0.31 -6.36 -4.07
N VAL A 244 -0.80 -7.26 -3.22
CA VAL A 244 -0.12 -7.59 -1.94
C VAL A 244 1.33 -8.07 -2.13
N PRO A 245 1.58 -9.23 -2.77
CA PRO A 245 2.95 -9.68 -2.96
C PRO A 245 3.79 -8.76 -3.86
N LEU A 246 3.16 -8.05 -4.80
CA LEU A 246 3.86 -7.11 -5.68
C LEU A 246 4.41 -5.90 -4.91
N ILE A 247 3.59 -5.29 -4.04
CA ILE A 247 4.03 -4.19 -3.16
C ILE A 247 5.06 -4.69 -2.14
N ASP A 248 4.90 -5.91 -1.61
CA ASP A 248 5.90 -6.47 -0.70
C ASP A 248 7.26 -6.66 -1.37
N ALA A 249 7.28 -7.19 -2.59
CA ALA A 249 8.50 -7.33 -3.38
C ALA A 249 9.10 -5.96 -3.75
N PHE A 250 8.26 -4.97 -4.09
CA PHE A 250 8.70 -3.63 -4.46
C PHE A 250 9.34 -2.89 -3.29
N VAL A 251 8.66 -2.81 -2.14
CA VAL A 251 9.18 -2.15 -0.92
C VAL A 251 10.45 -2.84 -0.40
N LYS A 252 10.55 -4.17 -0.52
CA LYS A 252 11.79 -4.90 -0.16
C LYS A 252 13.00 -4.45 -0.99
N LYS A 253 12.79 -4.03 -2.24
CA LYS A 253 13.83 -3.49 -3.14
C LYS A 253 14.02 -1.97 -2.97
N HIS A 254 12.95 -1.27 -2.63
CA HIS A 254 12.87 0.19 -2.49
C HIS A 254 12.33 0.56 -1.10
N PRO A 255 13.13 0.41 -0.03
CA PRO A 255 12.68 0.69 1.34
C PRO A 255 12.27 2.15 1.55
N ASP A 256 12.80 3.07 0.72
CA ASP A 256 12.46 4.49 0.67
C ASP A 256 11.11 4.78 -0.02
N PHE A 257 10.44 3.77 -0.60
CA PHE A 257 9.06 3.91 -1.04
C PHE A 257 8.06 3.79 0.13
N SER A 258 8.52 3.46 1.34
CA SER A 258 7.66 3.09 2.47
C SER A 258 8.04 3.82 3.74
N TYR A 259 7.10 4.61 4.28
CA TYR A 259 7.27 5.28 5.56
C TYR A 259 7.10 4.28 6.70
N ARG A 260 8.20 3.98 7.38
CA ARG A 260 8.28 3.08 8.54
C ARG A 260 7.71 1.68 8.28
N GLY A 261 7.85 1.20 7.05
CA GLY A 261 7.34 -0.10 6.63
C GLY A 261 5.86 -0.13 6.25
N ALA A 262 5.19 1.02 6.14
CA ALA A 262 3.82 1.12 5.65
C ALA A 262 3.64 0.45 4.28
N LYS A 263 2.55 -0.31 4.15
CA LYS A 263 2.09 -0.94 2.91
C LYS A 263 0.80 -0.27 2.45
N GLY A 264 -0.19 -1.04 2.01
CA GLY A 264 -1.54 -0.55 1.75
C GLY A 264 -2.55 -0.91 2.84
N THR A 265 -3.76 -0.40 2.66
CA THR A 265 -4.97 -0.81 3.39
C THR A 265 -5.81 -1.74 2.52
N LEU A 266 -6.12 -2.94 3.02
CA LEU A 266 -6.99 -3.89 2.33
C LEU A 266 -8.42 -3.70 2.81
N ALA A 267 -9.34 -3.35 1.91
CA ALA A 267 -10.77 -3.21 2.18
C ALA A 267 -11.46 -4.56 1.94
N LEU A 268 -12.11 -5.11 2.97
CA LEU A 268 -12.69 -6.45 2.90
C LEU A 268 -14.21 -6.42 3.05
N THR A 269 -14.87 -7.10 2.11
CA THR A 269 -16.24 -7.56 2.25
C THR A 269 -16.31 -8.88 3.02
N GLY A 270 -17.51 -9.27 3.44
CA GLY A 270 -17.73 -10.48 4.23
C GLY A 270 -18.54 -11.57 3.54
N TYR A 271 -19.46 -11.23 2.64
CA TYR A 271 -20.45 -12.18 2.10
C TYR A 271 -19.86 -13.38 1.37
N ASN A 272 -18.75 -13.20 0.66
CA ASN A 272 -18.04 -14.30 -0.02
C ASN A 272 -16.84 -14.83 0.79
N GLY A 273 -16.65 -14.30 2.01
CA GLY A 273 -15.48 -14.47 2.86
C GLY A 273 -14.37 -13.46 2.56
N VAL A 274 -13.18 -13.69 3.12
CA VAL A 274 -12.06 -12.74 3.11
C VAL A 274 -10.77 -13.37 2.59
N LEU A 275 -9.91 -12.59 1.95
CA LEU A 275 -8.57 -13.00 1.48
C LEU A 275 -8.59 -14.19 0.50
N GLY A 276 -9.76 -14.48 -0.10
CA GLY A 276 -10.00 -15.62 -0.99
C GLY A 276 -10.45 -16.90 -0.30
N TYR A 277 -10.68 -16.84 1.01
CA TYR A 277 -11.19 -17.94 1.81
C TYR A 277 -12.69 -17.81 2.01
N ARG A 278 -13.42 -18.93 1.93
CA ARG A 278 -14.89 -18.96 2.01
C ARG A 278 -15.34 -18.99 3.47
N THR A 279 -15.15 -17.87 4.16
CA THR A 279 -15.27 -17.75 5.62
C THR A 279 -16.65 -17.32 6.12
N SER A 280 -17.55 -16.89 5.24
CA SER A 280 -18.89 -16.47 5.66
C SER A 280 -19.72 -17.64 6.15
N LYS A 281 -20.13 -17.59 7.42
CA LYS A 281 -21.04 -18.59 7.97
C LYS A 281 -22.46 -18.39 7.46
N SER A 282 -22.85 -17.14 7.22
CA SER A 282 -24.15 -16.78 6.67
C SER A 282 -24.32 -17.30 5.24
N GLN A 283 -23.25 -17.30 4.43
CA GLN A 283 -23.30 -17.80 3.05
C GLN A 283 -23.04 -19.31 2.93
N TYR A 284 -22.04 -19.84 3.65
CA TYR A 284 -21.56 -21.21 3.46
C TYR A 284 -21.91 -22.18 4.61
N GLY A 285 -22.59 -21.69 5.65
CA GLY A 285 -22.94 -22.43 6.86
C GLY A 285 -21.79 -22.54 7.87
N ASP A 286 -22.13 -22.70 9.16
CA ASP A 286 -21.16 -22.94 10.23
C ASP A 286 -20.78 -24.43 10.32
N ASN A 287 -19.97 -24.88 9.36
CA ASN A 287 -19.50 -26.25 9.24
C ASN A 287 -17.97 -26.35 9.26
N GLU A 288 -17.45 -27.57 9.29
CA GLU A 288 -16.00 -27.83 9.38
C GLU A 288 -15.19 -27.25 8.21
N LYS A 289 -15.78 -27.16 7.01
CA LYS A 289 -15.12 -26.52 5.86
C LYS A 289 -14.94 -25.02 6.14
N THR A 290 -16.01 -24.31 6.48
CA THR A 290 -15.97 -22.87 6.80
C THR A 290 -15.03 -22.58 7.98
N LYS A 291 -15.04 -23.41 9.02
CA LYS A 291 -14.11 -23.26 10.16
C LYS A 291 -12.64 -23.44 9.76
N LYS A 292 -12.34 -24.35 8.83
CA LYS A 292 -10.98 -24.53 8.29
C LYS A 292 -10.55 -23.32 7.46
N GLU A 293 -11.43 -22.81 6.59
CA GLU A 293 -11.20 -21.59 5.80
C GLU A 293 -10.90 -20.40 6.73
N ILE A 294 -11.70 -20.22 7.81
CA ILE A 294 -11.47 -19.18 8.83
C ILE A 294 -10.08 -19.32 9.46
N LYS A 295 -9.67 -20.54 9.81
CA LYS A 295 -8.36 -20.79 10.43
C LYS A 295 -7.21 -20.42 9.51
N GLU A 296 -7.30 -20.73 8.21
CA GLU A 296 -6.24 -20.39 7.26
C GLU A 296 -6.22 -18.88 6.96
N ALA A 297 -7.39 -18.26 6.78
CA ALA A 297 -7.50 -16.81 6.61
C ALA A 297 -6.89 -16.03 7.79
N LYS A 298 -7.06 -16.51 9.03
CA LYS A 298 -6.42 -15.92 10.22
C LYS A 298 -4.90 -15.89 10.13
N LYS A 299 -4.27 -16.97 9.66
CA LYS A 299 -2.81 -17.02 9.51
C LYS A 299 -2.31 -15.99 8.50
N VAL A 300 -3.02 -15.87 7.36
CA VAL A 300 -2.70 -14.87 6.34
C VAL A 300 -2.87 -13.46 6.91
N ALA A 301 -3.99 -13.18 7.60
CA ALA A 301 -4.24 -11.88 8.20
C ALA A 301 -3.21 -11.50 9.29
N GLU A 302 -2.77 -12.45 10.10
CA GLU A 302 -1.70 -12.26 11.08
C GLU A 302 -0.37 -11.92 10.43
N GLN A 303 -0.02 -12.58 9.33
CA GLN A 303 1.21 -12.31 8.61
C GLN A 303 1.16 -10.95 7.89
N LEU A 304 0.05 -10.62 7.22
CA LEU A 304 -0.19 -9.29 6.62
C LEU A 304 0.05 -8.14 7.62
N LYS A 305 -0.46 -8.26 8.85
CA LYS A 305 -0.23 -7.25 9.89
C LYS A 305 1.23 -7.12 10.29
N LYS A 306 1.98 -8.22 10.34
CA LYS A 306 3.42 -8.20 10.64
C LYS A 306 4.22 -7.53 9.51
N ASP A 307 3.75 -7.67 8.28
CA ASP A 307 4.40 -7.12 7.09
C ASP A 307 4.03 -5.64 6.84
N GLY A 308 3.18 -5.03 7.68
CA GLY A 308 2.84 -3.60 7.63
C GLY A 308 1.53 -3.27 6.90
N TRP A 309 0.73 -4.29 6.54
CA TRP A 309 -0.60 -4.08 5.96
C TRP A 309 -1.64 -3.74 7.02
N SER A 310 -2.59 -2.88 6.64
CA SER A 310 -3.76 -2.54 7.46
C SER A 310 -5.04 -3.06 6.81
N PHE A 311 -6.12 -3.13 7.59
CA PHE A 311 -7.44 -3.58 7.12
C PHE A 311 -8.48 -2.48 7.27
N ALA A 312 -9.43 -2.42 6.36
CA ALA A 312 -10.63 -1.60 6.44
C ALA A 312 -11.88 -2.46 6.28
N SER A 313 -12.98 -2.02 6.89
CA SER A 313 -14.29 -2.54 6.53
C SER A 313 -14.65 -1.99 5.15
N HIS A 314 -15.06 -2.88 4.26
CA HIS A 314 -15.76 -2.52 3.03
C HIS A 314 -17.22 -2.97 3.09
N THR A 315 -17.80 -2.95 4.31
CA THR A 315 -19.11 -3.54 4.67
C THR A 315 -19.13 -5.05 4.54
N TRP A 316 -20.12 -5.75 5.11
CA TRP A 316 -20.21 -7.20 4.91
C TRP A 316 -20.71 -7.54 3.50
N GLY A 317 -21.75 -6.85 3.03
CA GLY A 317 -22.46 -7.15 1.79
C GLY A 317 -22.13 -6.26 0.60
N HIS A 318 -21.09 -5.43 0.69
CA HIS A 318 -20.76 -4.41 -0.32
C HIS A 318 -21.90 -3.38 -0.49
N LEU A 319 -22.36 -2.83 0.63
CA LEU A 319 -23.55 -1.99 0.76
C LEU A 319 -23.33 -0.55 0.25
N ASN A 320 -24.23 -0.06 -0.62
CA ASN A 320 -24.30 1.36 -0.96
C ASN A 320 -24.85 2.15 0.24
N MET A 321 -23.97 2.77 1.02
CA MET A 321 -24.37 3.41 2.27
C MET A 321 -25.11 4.74 2.10
N THR A 322 -25.01 5.41 0.94
CA THR A 322 -25.85 6.57 0.62
C THR A 322 -27.32 6.16 0.61
N GLN A 323 -27.64 5.06 -0.08
CA GLN A 323 -29.03 4.61 -0.31
C GLN A 323 -29.60 3.74 0.80
N ALA A 324 -28.77 2.94 1.47
CA ALA A 324 -29.22 1.99 2.50
C ALA A 324 -29.92 2.70 3.67
N SER A 325 -30.87 2.02 4.33
CA SER A 325 -31.45 2.54 5.56
C SER A 325 -30.46 2.42 6.73
N LEU A 326 -30.71 3.12 7.85
CA LEU A 326 -29.92 2.92 9.07
C LEU A 326 -30.01 1.47 9.58
N GLU A 327 -31.17 0.82 9.44
CA GLU A 327 -31.38 -0.55 9.85
C GLU A 327 -30.53 -1.53 9.03
N ASP A 328 -30.47 -1.33 7.70
CA ASP A 328 -29.63 -2.13 6.81
C ASP A 328 -28.14 -1.95 7.13
N VAL A 329 -27.69 -0.71 7.38
CA VAL A 329 -26.31 -0.42 7.81
C VAL A 329 -25.97 -1.15 9.11
N LYS A 330 -26.90 -1.17 10.08
CA LYS A 330 -26.72 -1.89 11.35
C LYS A 330 -26.59 -3.39 11.14
N LYS A 331 -27.52 -3.98 10.40
CA LYS A 331 -27.54 -5.42 10.12
C LYS A 331 -26.31 -5.88 9.35
N ASP A 332 -25.89 -5.11 8.35
CA ASP A 332 -24.69 -5.40 7.58
C ASP A 332 -23.43 -5.32 8.46
N ASN A 333 -23.29 -4.25 9.24
CA ASN A 333 -22.14 -4.13 10.15
C ASN A 333 -22.14 -5.22 11.23
N GLU A 334 -23.29 -5.64 11.77
CA GLU A 334 -23.38 -6.77 12.69
C GLU A 334 -22.79 -8.05 12.08
N LEU A 335 -23.09 -8.35 10.81
CA LEU A 335 -22.50 -9.48 10.09
C LEU A 335 -20.98 -9.30 9.91
N TRP A 336 -20.52 -8.09 9.58
CA TRP A 336 -19.09 -7.80 9.48
C TRP A 336 -18.37 -8.05 10.81
N GLN A 337 -18.93 -7.57 11.93
CA GLN A 337 -18.37 -7.77 13.27
C GLN A 337 -18.36 -9.24 13.70
N GLN A 338 -19.33 -10.03 13.26
CA GLN A 338 -19.44 -11.45 13.60
C GLN A 338 -18.55 -12.36 12.73
N GLU A 339 -18.37 -12.02 11.45
CA GLU A 339 -17.75 -12.93 10.48
C GLU A 339 -16.37 -12.46 9.99
N VAL A 340 -16.12 -11.16 9.90
CA VAL A 340 -14.88 -10.60 9.35
C VAL A 340 -13.92 -10.14 10.44
N ALA A 341 -14.40 -9.32 11.38
CA ALA A 341 -13.59 -8.78 12.48
C ALA A 341 -12.81 -9.86 13.27
N PRO A 342 -13.38 -11.05 13.57
CA PRO A 342 -12.68 -12.09 14.32
C PRO A 342 -11.52 -12.74 13.54
N ILE A 343 -11.43 -12.51 12.22
CA ILE A 343 -10.38 -13.03 11.34
C ILE A 343 -9.26 -12.00 11.19
N LEU A 344 -9.62 -10.76 10.83
CA LEU A 344 -8.67 -9.70 10.50
C LEU A 344 -8.16 -8.96 11.75
N GLY A 345 -9.04 -8.84 12.75
CA GLY A 345 -8.93 -7.87 13.85
C GLY A 345 -9.92 -6.72 13.68
N LYS A 346 -10.11 -5.94 14.75
CA LYS A 346 -10.90 -4.71 14.67
C LYS A 346 -10.19 -3.68 13.78
N THR A 347 -10.97 -2.86 13.09
CA THR A 347 -10.49 -1.70 12.34
C THR A 347 -11.37 -0.49 12.62
N ASN A 348 -10.76 0.68 12.63
CA ASN A 348 -11.41 1.99 12.70
C ASN A 348 -11.58 2.63 11.31
N ILE A 349 -11.18 1.95 10.23
CA ILE A 349 -11.27 2.45 8.85
C ILE A 349 -12.51 1.84 8.18
N LEU A 350 -13.37 2.71 7.66
CA LEU A 350 -14.45 2.36 6.75
C LEU A 350 -14.16 2.93 5.37
N ILE A 351 -14.07 2.05 4.39
CA ILE A 351 -14.01 2.42 2.98
C ILE A 351 -15.41 2.17 2.41
N TYR A 352 -16.06 3.21 1.88
CA TYR A 352 -17.42 3.07 1.37
C TYR A 352 -17.44 2.29 0.04
N PRO A 353 -18.20 1.19 -0.05
CA PRO A 353 -18.50 0.55 -1.34
C PRO A 353 -19.03 1.57 -2.33
N PHE A 354 -18.55 1.49 -3.58
CA PHE A 354 -18.88 2.43 -4.66
C PHE A 354 -18.51 3.90 -4.39
N GLY A 355 -17.77 4.19 -3.31
CA GLY A 355 -17.57 5.56 -2.83
C GLY A 355 -18.83 6.21 -2.26
N ALA A 356 -19.86 5.42 -1.97
CA ALA A 356 -21.19 5.88 -1.56
C ALA A 356 -21.21 6.37 -0.11
N ASP A 357 -20.77 7.61 0.09
CA ASP A 357 -20.72 8.31 1.37
C ASP A 357 -22.11 8.45 2.02
N ILE A 358 -22.16 8.48 3.36
CA ILE A 358 -23.36 8.67 4.17
C ILE A 358 -23.80 10.14 4.27
N SER A 359 -22.99 11.08 3.77
CA SER A 359 -23.23 12.52 3.75
C SER A 359 -22.67 13.13 2.45
N ASP A 360 -22.86 14.44 2.29
CA ASP A 360 -22.21 15.22 1.23
C ASP A 360 -20.81 15.72 1.67
N TRP A 361 -20.31 16.79 1.05
CA TRP A 361 -18.99 17.37 1.31
C TRP A 361 -18.86 18.06 2.69
N GLN A 362 -19.97 18.35 3.37
CA GLN A 362 -19.94 19.04 4.65
C GLN A 362 -19.41 18.12 5.77
N PRO A 363 -18.86 18.70 6.87
CA PRO A 363 -18.45 17.93 8.03
C PRO A 363 -19.56 17.03 8.54
N TYR A 364 -19.22 15.78 8.89
CA TYR A 364 -20.16 14.91 9.55
C TYR A 364 -20.63 15.50 10.88
N SER A 365 -21.90 15.26 11.18
CA SER A 365 -22.57 15.70 12.39
C SER A 365 -23.22 14.49 13.07
N ALA A 366 -23.24 14.49 14.41
CA ALA A 366 -23.94 13.48 15.20
C ALA A 366 -25.46 13.45 14.93
N GLU A 367 -26.01 14.47 14.28
CA GLU A 367 -27.41 14.48 13.78
C GLU A 367 -27.64 13.45 12.67
N ASN A 368 -26.60 13.11 11.90
CA ASN A 368 -26.66 12.00 10.95
C ASN A 368 -26.60 10.68 11.71
N GLN A 369 -27.74 10.00 11.80
CA GLN A 369 -27.87 8.77 12.58
C GLN A 369 -26.98 7.62 12.07
N LYS A 370 -26.67 7.57 10.77
CA LYS A 370 -25.71 6.59 10.21
C LYS A 370 -24.30 6.87 10.74
N PHE A 371 -23.89 8.15 10.72
CA PHE A 371 -22.60 8.56 11.26
C PHE A 371 -22.50 8.26 12.76
N ALA A 372 -23.48 8.69 13.55
CA ALA A 372 -23.51 8.42 15.00
C ALA A 372 -23.44 6.92 15.31
N TYR A 373 -24.13 6.08 14.53
CA TYR A 373 -24.01 4.64 14.65
C TYR A 373 -22.60 4.14 14.31
N LEU A 374 -22.05 4.48 13.14
CA LEU A 374 -20.71 4.03 12.72
C LEU A 374 -19.62 4.48 13.71
N LYS A 375 -19.71 5.70 14.23
CA LYS A 375 -18.86 6.18 15.33
C LYS A 375 -18.96 5.30 16.56
N SER A 376 -20.17 4.91 16.98
CA SER A 376 -20.38 4.02 18.12
C SER A 376 -19.77 2.63 17.94
N GLN A 377 -19.52 2.22 16.69
CA GLN A 377 -18.87 0.95 16.35
C GLN A 377 -17.34 1.05 16.29
N GLY A 378 -16.78 2.23 16.53
CA GLY A 378 -15.33 2.47 16.57
C GLY A 378 -14.71 2.92 15.26
N PHE A 379 -15.50 3.27 14.24
CA PHE A 379 -14.98 3.88 13.02
C PHE A 379 -14.57 5.33 13.27
N ASP A 380 -13.35 5.68 12.89
CA ASP A 380 -12.76 7.01 13.02
C ASP A 380 -12.34 7.58 11.66
N ILE A 381 -12.01 6.71 10.70
CA ILE A 381 -11.55 7.09 9.36
C ILE A 381 -12.58 6.63 8.32
N PHE A 382 -12.98 7.52 7.43
CA PHE A 382 -14.01 7.27 6.41
C PHE A 382 -13.50 7.66 5.02
N CYS A 383 -13.53 6.73 4.07
CA CYS A 383 -12.98 6.98 2.73
C CYS A 383 -14.05 6.81 1.65
N ASN A 384 -14.40 7.90 0.99
CA ASN A 384 -15.24 7.92 -0.22
C ASN A 384 -14.37 7.93 -1.49
N VAL A 385 -15.00 7.99 -2.66
CA VAL A 385 -14.31 8.21 -3.94
C VAL A 385 -14.61 9.63 -4.40
N ASP A 386 -13.56 10.41 -4.67
CA ASP A 386 -13.65 11.74 -5.27
C ASP A 386 -12.39 11.94 -6.12
N ALA A 387 -12.59 12.26 -7.39
CA ALA A 387 -11.54 12.47 -8.37
C ALA A 387 -11.60 13.89 -8.97
N SER A 388 -12.10 14.85 -8.18
CA SER A 388 -12.12 16.27 -8.54
C SER A 388 -10.82 17.00 -8.19
N THR A 389 -10.08 16.51 -7.20
CA THR A 389 -8.76 17.03 -6.80
C THR A 389 -7.79 15.88 -6.48
N PRO A 390 -6.47 16.06 -6.66
CA PRO A 390 -5.48 15.00 -6.40
C PRO A 390 -5.41 14.57 -4.93
N ALA A 391 -5.78 15.45 -4.00
CA ALA A 391 -5.89 15.15 -2.60
C ALA A 391 -7.13 15.84 -2.02
N TRP A 392 -7.77 15.17 -1.07
CA TRP A 392 -8.85 15.74 -0.27
C TRP A 392 -8.92 15.05 1.08
N GLY A 393 -9.08 15.84 2.13
CA GLY A 393 -9.31 15.34 3.48
C GLY A 393 -10.11 16.32 4.32
N GLN A 394 -10.79 15.80 5.34
CA GLN A 394 -11.61 16.58 6.25
C GLN A 394 -11.47 16.01 7.66
N LEU A 395 -10.72 16.73 8.49
CA LEU A 395 -10.62 16.44 9.92
C LEU A 395 -11.75 17.16 10.66
N GLY A 396 -12.63 16.39 11.30
CA GLY A 396 -13.57 16.87 12.30
C GLY A 396 -13.06 16.64 13.72
N THR A 397 -13.89 16.94 14.71
CA THR A 397 -13.52 16.73 16.13
C THR A 397 -13.22 15.27 16.43
N ASP A 398 -13.99 14.32 15.88
CA ASP A 398 -13.90 12.90 16.21
C ASP A 398 -13.83 12.00 14.96
N PHE A 399 -13.62 12.55 13.77
CA PHE A 399 -13.52 11.79 12.53
C PHE A 399 -12.50 12.38 11.57
N TYR A 400 -11.95 11.54 10.71
CA TYR A 400 -11.16 11.95 9.56
C TYR A 400 -11.76 11.34 8.29
N ARG A 401 -12.03 12.18 7.29
CA ARG A 401 -12.39 11.70 5.95
C ARG A 401 -11.21 11.90 5.00
N ASN A 402 -10.97 10.94 4.12
CA ASN A 402 -9.95 11.05 3.08
C ASN A 402 -10.50 10.44 1.79
N ALA A 403 -10.62 11.25 0.73
CA ALA A 403 -11.20 10.79 -0.51
C ALA A 403 -10.14 10.11 -1.36
N ARG A 404 -10.57 9.08 -2.10
CA ARG A 404 -9.69 8.22 -2.88
C ARG A 404 -9.94 8.36 -4.37
N ILE A 405 -8.88 8.15 -5.14
CA ILE A 405 -8.90 8.17 -6.61
C ILE A 405 -8.66 6.74 -7.10
N ASN A 406 -9.58 6.23 -7.91
CA ASN A 406 -9.42 4.93 -8.56
C ASN A 406 -8.41 5.03 -9.71
N ILE A 407 -7.43 4.13 -9.73
CA ILE A 407 -6.58 3.89 -10.89
C ILE A 407 -7.12 2.62 -11.57
N ASP A 408 -7.99 2.82 -12.56
CA ASP A 408 -8.69 1.76 -13.28
C ASP A 408 -8.97 2.15 -14.74
N GLY A 409 -9.62 1.27 -15.50
CA GLY A 409 -9.88 1.49 -16.91
C GLY A 409 -10.83 2.66 -17.21
N ILE A 410 -11.83 2.94 -16.35
CA ILE A 410 -12.67 4.15 -16.48
C ILE A 410 -11.79 5.39 -16.37
N ARG A 411 -10.90 5.43 -15.37
CA ARG A 411 -10.06 6.60 -15.15
C ARG A 411 -8.97 6.73 -16.21
N PHE A 412 -8.40 5.62 -16.67
CA PHE A 412 -7.52 5.60 -17.83
C PHE A 412 -8.22 6.15 -19.08
N GLN A 413 -9.43 5.67 -19.41
CA GLN A 413 -10.14 6.16 -20.59
C GLN A 413 -10.50 7.65 -20.47
N SER A 414 -10.94 8.08 -19.28
CA SER A 414 -11.27 9.49 -19.02
C SER A 414 -10.06 10.41 -19.20
N ASP A 415 -8.87 9.94 -18.82
CA ASP A 415 -7.59 10.65 -18.96
C ASP A 415 -7.13 10.68 -20.43
N LEU A 416 -7.11 9.52 -21.09
CA LEU A 416 -6.79 9.37 -22.53
C LEU A 416 -7.69 10.19 -23.45
N ASP A 417 -8.98 10.32 -23.10
CA ASP A 417 -9.95 11.15 -23.82
C ASP A 417 -9.77 12.66 -23.54
N GLY A 418 -8.92 13.04 -22.59
CA GLY A 418 -8.72 14.41 -22.12
C GLY A 418 -9.91 14.98 -21.35
N LYS A 419 -10.82 14.14 -20.83
CA LYS A 419 -12.03 14.57 -20.10
C LYS A 419 -11.74 14.92 -18.65
N ASN A 420 -10.92 14.11 -17.98
CA ASN A 420 -10.46 14.35 -16.62
C ASN A 420 -9.06 13.76 -16.42
N PRO A 421 -7.99 14.56 -16.56
CA PRO A 421 -6.60 14.12 -16.42
C PRO A 421 -6.14 14.08 -14.95
N ILE A 422 -6.99 13.59 -14.05
CA ILE A 422 -6.73 13.59 -12.61
C ILE A 422 -5.53 12.72 -12.21
N LEU A 423 -5.10 11.82 -13.09
CA LEU A 423 -4.01 10.89 -12.84
C LEU A 423 -2.63 11.50 -13.13
N ASP A 424 -2.54 12.61 -13.87
CA ASP A 424 -1.28 13.30 -14.23
C ASP A 424 -0.30 13.51 -13.05
N PRO A 425 -0.73 13.90 -11.83
CA PRO A 425 0.18 14.06 -10.70
C PRO A 425 0.78 12.74 -10.18
N PHE A 426 0.19 11.60 -10.56
CA PHE A 426 0.52 10.26 -10.08
C PHE A 426 1.29 9.46 -11.12
N ILE A 427 0.74 9.38 -12.34
CA ILE A 427 1.20 8.52 -13.44
C ILE A 427 0.89 9.17 -14.79
N ASN A 428 1.71 8.87 -15.80
CA ASN A 428 1.38 9.11 -17.19
C ASN A 428 0.56 7.92 -17.74
N VAL A 429 -0.74 8.13 -17.93
CA VAL A 429 -1.66 7.09 -18.40
C VAL A 429 -1.27 6.53 -19.77
N HIS A 430 -0.69 7.34 -20.67
CA HIS A 430 -0.27 6.87 -21.99
C HIS A 430 0.85 5.82 -21.93
N ASP A 431 1.71 5.87 -20.91
CA ASP A 431 2.80 4.91 -20.71
C ASP A 431 2.35 3.68 -19.92
N VAL A 432 1.37 3.86 -19.03
CA VAL A 432 0.82 2.79 -18.19
C VAL A 432 -0.13 1.90 -18.97
N TYR A 433 -1.07 2.49 -19.71
CA TYR A 433 -2.18 1.80 -20.37
C TYR A 433 -1.69 0.71 -21.34
N ASP A 434 -2.10 -0.53 -21.10
CA ASP A 434 -1.77 -1.66 -21.97
C ASP A 434 -2.79 -1.77 -23.10
N LYS A 435 -2.53 -1.00 -24.17
CA LYS A 435 -3.37 -0.96 -25.36
C LYS A 435 -3.52 -2.33 -26.02
N GLU A 436 -2.44 -3.10 -26.11
CA GLU A 436 -2.49 -4.41 -26.76
C GLU A 436 -3.37 -5.37 -25.97
N ALA A 437 -3.19 -5.46 -24.65
CA ALA A 437 -4.03 -6.31 -23.81
C ALA A 437 -5.50 -5.88 -23.82
N ARG A 438 -5.80 -4.57 -23.79
CA ARG A 438 -7.17 -4.05 -23.68
C ARG A 438 -7.95 -4.04 -25.00
N GLU A 439 -7.29 -3.77 -26.13
CA GLU A 439 -7.93 -3.67 -27.45
C GLU A 439 -7.93 -4.98 -28.24
N SER A 440 -7.08 -5.96 -27.88
CA SER A 440 -7.11 -7.30 -28.49
C SER A 440 -8.30 -8.17 -28.03
N ALA A 441 -9.25 -7.60 -27.28
CA ALA A 441 -10.34 -8.30 -26.61
C ALA A 441 -11.75 -7.79 -26.93
#